data_AF-A0A2E9BGF8-F1
#
_entry.id   AF-A0A2E9BGF8-F1
#
_cell.length_a   1.000
_cell.length_b   1.000
_cell.length_c   1.000
_cell.angle_alpha   90.00
_cell.angle_beta   90.00
_cell.angle_gamma   90.00
#
_symmetry.space_group_name_H-M   'P 1'
#
loop_
_entity.id
_entity.type
_entity.pdbx_description
1 polymer ?
#
loop_
_entity_poly.entity_id
_entity_poly.type
_entity_poly.pdbx_seq_one_letter_code
_entity_poly.pdbx_strand_id
1 'polypeptide(L)' 'MVVTNSCSPDPRVQRHARWLCELGHDVEIFAWDRFGLYPELEIKEGYKIIRKGPYITKNSSNYQT' A
#
# COMPACT_ATOMS: atom_id res chain seq x y z
N MET A 1 -8.12 3.71 7.14
CA MET A 1 -8.84 4.13 5.91
C MET A 1 -8.88 2.95 4.93
N VAL A 2 -10.00 2.74 4.23
CA VAL A 2 -10.15 1.66 3.23
C VAL A 2 -10.33 2.29 1.85
N VAL A 3 -9.51 1.87 0.87
CA VAL A 3 -9.59 2.38 -0.51
C VAL A 3 -9.67 1.22 -1.50
N THR A 4 -10.54 1.36 -2.51
CA THR A 4 -10.84 0.32 -3.52
C THR A 4 -9.99 0.44 -4.78
N ASN A 5 -9.22 1.54 -4.91
CA ASN A 5 -8.30 1.73 -6.02
C ASN A 5 -7.03 0.92 -5.79
N SER A 6 -6.36 0.56 -6.88
CA SER A 6 -4.94 0.23 -6.82
C SER A 6 -4.28 1.39 -6.10
N CYS A 7 -3.83 1.22 -4.86
CA CYS A 7 -3.11 2.27 -4.14
C CYS A 7 -1.69 2.36 -4.75
N SER A 8 -1.62 2.61 -6.05
CA SER A 8 -0.59 3.44 -6.63
C SER A 8 -0.90 4.82 -6.05
N PRO A 9 -0.09 5.25 -5.09
CA PRO A 9 -0.53 5.95 -3.90
C PRO A 9 -1.29 7.20 -4.29
N ASP A 10 -2.62 7.20 -4.11
CA ASP A 10 -3.38 8.43 -4.30
C ASP A 10 -2.81 9.44 -3.29
N PRO A 11 -2.14 10.51 -3.75
CA PRO A 11 -1.47 11.44 -2.85
C PRO A 11 -2.45 12.06 -1.84
N ARG A 12 -3.75 12.10 -2.17
CA ARG A 12 -4.79 12.56 -1.26
C ARG A 12 -4.91 11.67 -0.04
N VAL A 13 -4.91 10.35 -0.20
CA VAL A 13 -5.04 9.40 0.92
C VAL A 13 -3.84 9.52 1.86
N GLN A 14 -2.64 9.63 1.30
CA GLN A 14 -1.42 9.81 2.09
C GLN A 14 -1.41 11.14 2.83
N ARG A 15 -1.87 12.24 2.21
CA ARG A 15 -2.01 13.54 2.88
C ARG A 15 -2.96 13.50 4.07
N HIS A 16 -4.12 12.86 3.93
CA HIS A 16 -5.08 12.74 5.03
C HIS A 16 -4.53 11.86 6.15
N ALA A 17 -3.88 10.74 5.81
CA ALA A 17 -3.27 9.86 6.80
C ALA A 17 -2.19 10.60 7.60
N ARG A 18 -1.31 11.33 6.92
CA ARG A 18 -0.31 12.16 7.57
C ARG A 18 -0.93 13.19 8.52
N TRP A 19 -1.92 13.95 8.08
CA TRP A 19 -2.59 14.93 8.94
C TRP A 19 -3.17 14.26 10.20
N LEU A 20 -3.88 13.14 10.04
CA LEU A 20 -4.42 12.39 11.18
C LEU A 20 -3.32 11.91 12.15
N CYS A 21 -2.18 11.47 11.63
CA CYS A 21 -1.01 11.11 12.46
C CYS A 21 -0.41 12.31 13.19
N GLU A 22 -0.32 13.48 12.54
CA GLU A 22 0.14 14.72 13.15
C GLU A 22 -0.78 15.18 14.30
N LEU A 23 -2.06 14.82 14.24
CA LEU A 23 -3.03 15.01 15.33
C LEU A 23 -2.96 13.94 16.42
N GLY A 24 -2.06 12.96 16.30
CA GLY A 24 -1.85 11.90 17.29
C GLY A 24 -2.69 10.65 17.09
N HIS A 25 -3.36 10.48 15.94
CA HIS A 25 -4.11 9.26 15.64
C HIS A 25 -3.22 8.17 15.05
N ASP A 26 -3.47 6.92 15.43
CA ASP A 26 -2.90 5.76 14.75
C ASP A 26 -3.68 5.50 13.45
N VAL A 27 -2.98 5.46 12.33
CA VAL A 27 -3.59 5.38 11.00
C VAL A 27 -3.02 4.20 10.22
N GLU A 28 -3.94 3.34 9.78
CA GLU A 28 -3.65 2.24 8.87
C GLU A 28 -4.45 2.40 7.58
N ILE A 29 -3.77 2.28 6.44
CA ILE A 29 -4.34 2.33 5.10
C ILE A 29 -4.40 0.92 4.56
N PHE A 30 -5.62 0.43 4.30
CA PHE A 30 -5.83 -0.83 3.58
C PHE A 30 -6.01 -0.54 2.10
N ALA A 31 -5.17 -1.17 1.29
CA ALA A 31 -5.09 -1.00 -0.15
C ALA A 31 -5.13 -2.34 -0.88
N TRP A 32 -5.69 -2.34 -2.09
CA TRP A 32 -5.58 -3.49 -2.98
C TRP A 32 -4.48 -3.26 -4.02
N ASP A 33 -3.48 -4.13 -4.11
CA ASP A 33 -2.42 -4.08 -5.14
C ASP A 33 -2.70 -5.15 -6.19
N ARG A 34 -3.32 -4.77 -7.31
CA ARG A 34 -3.73 -5.72 -8.38
C ARG A 34 -2.56 -6.41 -9.08
N PHE A 35 -1.35 -5.87 -9.00
CA PHE A 35 -0.19 -6.38 -9.74
C PHE A 35 0.94 -6.85 -8.81
N GLY A 36 0.76 -6.79 -7.49
CA GLY A 36 1.78 -7.21 -6.51
C GLY A 36 3.14 -6.53 -6.72
N LEU A 37 3.14 -5.28 -7.23
CA LEU A 37 4.36 -4.54 -7.56
C LEU A 37 4.98 -3.87 -6.32
N TYR A 38 4.19 -3.71 -5.26
CA TYR A 38 4.58 -3.00 -4.04
C TYR A 38 4.71 -3.95 -2.85
N PRO A 39 5.48 -3.58 -1.82
CA PRO A 39 5.57 -4.35 -0.59
C PRO A 39 4.20 -4.44 0.11
N GLU A 40 3.90 -5.62 0.66
CA GLU A 40 2.67 -5.92 1.41
C GLU A 40 2.48 -4.99 2.62
N LEU A 41 3.57 -4.68 3.32
CA LEU A 41 3.60 -3.72 4.41
C LEU A 41 4.60 -2.62 4.08
N GLU A 42 4.15 -1.37 4.17
CA GLU A 42 5.01 -0.19 4.06
C GLU A 42 4.70 0.75 5.21
N ILE A 43 5.73 1.19 5.93
CA ILE A 43 5.62 2.18 7.00
C ILE A 43 6.12 3.50 6.44
N LYS A 44 5.26 4.52 6.51
CA LYS A 44 5.59 5.90 6.15
C LYS A 44 5.48 6.79 7.39
N GLU A 45 5.81 8.07 7.24
CA GLU A 45 5.80 9.12 8.28
C GLU A 45 4.51 9.11 9.13
N GLY A 46 4.47 8.27 10.17
CA GLY A 46 3.37 8.16 11.13
C GLY A 46 2.28 7.12 10.82
N TYR A 47 2.19 6.56 9.60
CA TYR A 47 1.09 5.65 9.23
C TYR A 47 1.58 4.38 8.51
N LYS A 48 0.76 3.33 8.58
CA LYS A 48 1.03 2.04 7.93
C LYS A 48 0.18 1.87 6.68
N ILE A 49 0.76 1.29 5.64
CA ILE A 49 0.05 0.87 4.44
C ILE A 49 0.11 -0.65 4.38
N ILE A 50 -1.07 -1.28 4.36
CA ILE A 50 -1.26 -2.72 4.24
C ILE A 50 -1.88 -2.99 2.87
N ARG A 51 -1.14 -3.66 1.99
CA ARG A 51 -1.57 -4.01 0.65
C ARG A 51 -1.95 -5.48 0.59
N LYS A 52 -3.15 -5.76 0.07
CA LYS A 52 -3.62 -7.10 -0.27
C LYS A 52 -3.81 -7.19 -1.78
N GLY A 53 -3.55 -8.33 -2.40
CA GLY A 53 -3.48 -8.39 -3.87
C GLY A 53 -3.12 -9.78 -4.38
N PRO A 54 -3.14 -10.03 -5.70
CA PRO A 54 -2.66 -11.29 -6.20
C PRO A 54 -1.14 -11.36 -6.00
N TYR A 55 -0.72 -12.36 -5.22
CA TYR A 55 0.68 -12.70 -5.03
C TYR A 55 1.22 -13.22 -6.36
N ILE A 56 1.79 -12.35 -7.20
CA ILE A 56 2.69 -12.83 -8.25
C ILE A 56 3.94 -13.28 -7.51
N THR A 57 4.04 -14.57 -7.20
CA THR A 57 5.24 -15.15 -6.62
C THR A 57 6.43 -14.81 -7.52
N LYS A 58 7.42 -14.09 -7.00
CA LYS A 58 8.75 -13.92 -7.63
C LYS A 58 9.55 -15.23 -7.66
N ASN A 59 8.92 -16.31 -8.12
CA ASN A 59 9.53 -17.59 -8.45
C ASN A 59 9.06 -18.01 -9.85
N SER A 60 9.36 -17.16 -10.83
CA SER A 60 9.41 -17.56 -12.24
C SER A 60 10.68 -16.96 -12.84
N SER A 61 11.80 -17.37 -12.26
CA SER A 61 13.04 -17.55 -13.02
C SER A 61 12.70 -18.43 -14.24
N ASN A 62 13.11 -18.02 -15.43
CA ASN A 62 13.05 -18.73 -16.71
C ASN A 62 11.72 -18.64 -17.50
N TYR A 63 11.53 -17.53 -18.21
CA TYR A 63 11.10 -17.63 -19.61
C TYR A 63 12.08 -16.83 -20.45
N GLN A 64 13.05 -17.57 -20.97
CA GLN A 64 13.89 -17.24 -22.10
C GLN A 64 12.99 -17.28 -23.35
N THR A 65 12.98 -16.20 -24.13
CA THR A 65 12.89 -16.19 -25.61
C THR A 65 13.43 -14.86 -26.10
#